data_AF-A0A7C2I5D5-F1
#
_entry.id   AF-A0A7C2I5D5-F1
#
_cell.length_a   1.000
_cell.length_b   1.000
_cell.length_c   1.000
_cell.angle_alpha   90.00
_cell.angle_beta   90.00
_cell.angle_gamma   90.00
#
_symmetry.space_group_name_H-M   'P 1'
#
loop_
_entity.id
_entity.type
_entity.pdbx_description
1 polymer ?
#
loop_
_entity_poly.entity_id
_entity_poly.type
_entity_poly.pdbx_seq_one_letter_code
_entity_poly.pdbx_strand_id
1 'polypeptide(L)'
;ALGRLLLVVDNYPQIKSSESFLRLQDELAGTENRIAVERRKYNETVQRYNTNIALFPNNLVAALFGFERNNDYFTTEPGRRAAPRVAF
;
A
#
# COMPACT_ATOMS: atom_id res chain seq x y z
N ALA A 1 -10.10 0.14 5.51
CA ALA A 1 -10.32 -0.54 6.79
C ALA A 1 -10.35 0.45 7.96
N LEU A 2 -9.38 1.38 8.07
CA LEU A 2 -9.35 2.43 9.10
C LEU A 2 -10.66 3.23 9.24
N GLY A 3 -11.33 3.54 8.12
CA GLY A 3 -12.63 4.22 8.12
C GLY A 3 -13.76 3.48 8.85
N ARG A 4 -13.66 2.16 9.05
CA ARG A 4 -14.64 1.39 9.85
C ARG A 4 -14.32 1.42 11.35
N LEU A 5 -13.04 1.50 11.74
CA LEU A 5 -12.64 1.60 13.14
C LEU A 5 -13.01 2.98 13.71
N LEU A 6 -12.75 4.05 12.94
CA LEU A 6 -13.10 5.43 13.31
C LEU A 6 -14.61 5.63 13.55
N LEU A 7 -15.45 4.90 12.80
CA LEU A 7 -16.91 4.97 12.92
C LEU A 7 -17.47 4.45 14.25
N VAL A 8 -16.78 3.47 14.86
CA VAL A 8 -17.21 2.85 16.12
C VAL A 8 -16.81 3.73 17.31
N VAL A 9 -15.74 4.51 17.18
CA VAL A 9 -15.20 5.38 18.24
C VAL A 9 -16.10 6.57 18.51
N ASP A 10 -16.72 7.16 17.49
CA ASP A 10 -17.61 8.32 17.67
C ASP A 10 -18.86 7.98 18.50
N ASN A 11 -19.31 6.72 18.50
CA ASN A 11 -20.43 6.26 19.31
C ASN A 11 -20.05 5.93 20.77
N TYR A 12 -18.76 5.78 21.09
CA TYR A 12 -18.29 5.35 22.42
C TYR A 12 -17.07 6.16 22.89
N PRO A 13 -17.26 7.40 23.36
CA PRO A 13 -16.18 8.30 23.81
C PRO A 13 -15.28 7.69 24.88
N GLN A 14 -15.81 6.81 25.74
CA GLN A 14 -15.04 6.13 26.79
C GLN A 14 -13.98 5.15 26.25
N ILE A 15 -14.14 4.63 25.03
CA ILE A 15 -13.15 3.72 24.41
C ILE A 15 -12.04 4.54 23.75
N LYS A 16 -12.35 5.76 23.29
CA LYS A 16 -11.39 6.68 22.65
C LYS A 16 -10.21 7.04 23.55
N SER A 17 -10.45 7.17 24.86
CA SER A 17 -9.44 7.45 25.88
C SER A 17 -8.86 6.19 26.53
N SER A 18 -9.28 4.99 26.11
CA SER A 18 -8.72 3.75 26.61
C SER A 18 -7.29 3.60 26.09
N GLU A 19 -6.34 3.40 27.01
CA GLU A 19 -4.92 3.17 26.70
C GLU A 19 -4.72 2.04 25.68
N SER A 20 -5.55 0.98 25.75
CA SER A 20 -5.52 -0.13 24.80
C SER A 20 -5.97 0.26 23.38
N PHE A 21 -6.88 1.23 23.26
CA PHE A 21 -7.32 1.74 21.97
C PHE A 21 -6.25 2.65 21.33
N LEU A 22 -5.56 3.47 22.13
CA LEU A 22 -4.43 4.28 21.68
C LEU A 22 -3.28 3.40 21.16
N ARG A 23 -2.91 2.33 21.90
CA ARG A 23 -1.90 1.36 21.45
C ARG A 23 -2.26 0.71 20.11
N LEU A 24 -3.51 0.29 19.94
CA LEU A 24 -3.97 -0.29 18.67
C LEU A 24 -3.88 0.70 17.51
N GLN A 25 -4.21 1.97 17.74
CA GLN A 25 -4.06 3.01 16.70
C GLN A 25 -2.59 3.20 16.29
N ASP A 26 -1.67 3.21 17.26
CA ASP A 26 -0.24 3.32 16.99
C ASP A 26 0.30 2.10 16.21
N GLU A 27 -0.10 0.88 16.60
CA GLU A 27 0.25 -0.35 15.88
C GLU A 27 -0.29 -0.36 14.45
N LEU A 28 -1.53 0.09 14.24
CA LEU A 28 -2.13 0.21 12.93
C LEU A 28 -1.40 1.25 12.07
N ALA A 29 -1.06 2.41 12.63
CA ALA A 29 -0.27 3.42 11.93
C ALA A 29 1.12 2.87 11.53
N GLY A 30 1.78 2.14 12.45
CA GLY A 30 3.02 1.44 12.18
C GLY A 30 2.90 0.40 11.06
N THR A 31 1.80 -0.36 11.05
CA THR A 31 1.52 -1.37 10.03
C THR A 31 1.26 -0.73 8.67
N GLU A 32 0.50 0.36 8.59
CA GLU A 32 0.25 1.07 7.33
C GLU A 32 1.54 1.68 6.78
N ASN A 33 2.38 2.26 7.63
CA ASN A 33 3.70 2.75 7.23
C ASN A 33 4.57 1.62 6.66
N ARG A 34 4.56 0.45 7.30
CA ARG A 34 5.28 -0.74 6.80
C ARG A 34 4.73 -1.21 5.46
N ILE A 35 3.41 -1.28 5.29
CA ILE A 35 2.77 -1.63 4.03
C ILE A 35 3.16 -0.64 2.93
N ALA A 36 3.18 0.67 3.22
CA ALA A 36 3.57 1.70 2.26
C ALA A 36 5.05 1.55 1.83
N VAL A 37 5.95 1.26 2.77
CA VAL A 37 7.37 0.98 2.49
C VAL A 37 7.51 -0.25 1.60
N GLU A 38 6.86 -1.36 1.94
CA GLU A 38 6.98 -2.61 1.18
C GLU A 38 6.38 -2.51 -0.22
N ARG A 39 5.24 -1.80 -0.38
CA ARG A 39 4.68 -1.50 -1.71
C ARG A 39 5.67 -0.74 -2.59
N ARG A 40 6.33 0.28 -2.04
CA ARG A 40 7.34 1.05 -2.77
C ARG A 40 8.54 0.20 -3.15
N LYS A 41 9.10 -0.59 -2.23
CA LYS A 41 10.23 -1.50 -2.51
C LYS A 41 9.90 -2.50 -3.62
N TYR A 42 8.68 -3.04 -3.62
CA TYR A 42 8.22 -3.94 -4.67
C TYR A 42 8.19 -3.22 -6.02
N ASN A 43 7.54 -2.04 -6.09
CA ASN A 43 7.48 -1.25 -7.32
C ASN A 43 8.87 -0.85 -7.84
N GLU A 44 9.79 -0.46 -6.96
CA GLU A 44 11.19 -0.18 -7.30
C GLU A 44 11.91 -1.40 -7.86
N THR A 45 11.59 -2.60 -7.36
CA THR A 45 12.17 -3.86 -7.85
C THR A 45 11.67 -4.19 -9.25
N VAL A 46 10.36 -4.08 -9.48
CA VAL A 46 9.76 -4.22 -10.83
C VAL A 46 10.33 -3.19 -11.79
N GLN A 47 10.49 -1.93 -11.34
CA GLN A 47 11.10 -0.88 -12.14
C GLN A 47 12.57 -1.18 -12.48
N ARG A 48 13.39 -1.60 -11.51
CA ARG A 48 14.79 -1.98 -11.76
C ARG A 48 14.89 -3.12 -12.76
N TYR A 49 14.05 -4.15 -12.62
CA TYR A 49 13.98 -5.25 -13.58
C TYR A 49 13.67 -4.73 -14.99
N ASN A 50 12.61 -3.94 -15.14
CA ASN A 50 12.20 -3.37 -16.43
C ASN A 50 13.29 -2.49 -17.05
N THR A 51 13.98 -1.69 -16.24
CA THR A 51 15.10 -0.87 -16.70
C THR A 51 16.26 -1.75 -17.14
N ASN A 52 16.59 -2.79 -16.37
CA ASN A 52 17.69 -3.69 -16.68
C ASN A 52 17.49 -4.39 -18.04
N ILE A 53 16.31 -4.94 -18.30
CA ILE A 53 16.01 -5.61 -19.59
C ILE A 53 15.85 -4.62 -20.76
N ALA A 54 15.68 -3.32 -20.49
CA ALA A 54 15.54 -2.31 -21.54
C ALA A 54 16.89 -1.69 -21.97
N LEU A 55 17.95 -1.83 -21.17
CA LEU A 55 19.26 -1.25 -21.43
C LEU A 55 20.13 -2.17 -22.31
N PHE A 56 20.96 -1.58 -23.16
CA PHE A 56 21.98 -2.32 -23.91
C PHE A 56 23.09 -2.81 -22.95
N PRO A 57 23.60 -4.05 -23.09
CA PRO A 57 23.27 -5.06 -24.10
C PRO A 57 22.11 -5.99 -23.70
N ASN A 58 21.58 -5.83 -22.49
CA ASN A 58 20.60 -6.74 -21.90
C ASN A 58 19.28 -6.79 -22.68
N ASN A 59 18.90 -5.74 -23.39
CA ASN A 59 17.74 -5.73 -24.29
C ASN A 59 17.81 -6.75 -25.43
N LEU A 60 19.02 -7.05 -25.93
CA LEU A 60 19.21 -8.08 -26.95
C LEU A 60 19.02 -9.48 -26.37
N VAL A 61 19.64 -9.73 -25.20
CA VAL A 61 19.48 -10.98 -24.46
C VAL A 61 18.01 -11.16 -24.05
N ALA A 62 17.35 -10.10 -23.59
CA ALA A 62 15.94 -10.10 -23.24
C ALA A 62 15.06 -10.49 -24.43
N ALA A 63 15.29 -9.91 -25.61
CA ALA A 63 14.55 -10.28 -26.82
C ALA A 63 14.82 -11.73 -27.26
N LEU A 64 16.07 -12.22 -27.15
CA LEU A 64 16.44 -13.57 -27.56
C LEU A 64 15.86 -14.66 -26.64
N PHE A 65 15.79 -14.40 -25.33
CA PHE A 65 15.31 -15.35 -24.32
C PHE A 65 13.85 -15.09 -23.89
N GLY A 66 13.17 -14.10 -24.47
CA GLY A 66 11.77 -13.80 -24.20
C GLY A 66 11.50 -13.15 -22.83
N PHE A 67 12.45 -12.39 -22.30
CA PHE A 67 12.22 -11.60 -21.08
C PHE A 67 11.43 -10.33 -21.43
N GLU A 68 10.21 -10.23 -20.90
CA GLU A 68 9.30 -9.12 -21.15
C GLU A 68 9.20 -8.16 -19.94
N ARG A 69 8.68 -6.96 -20.18
CA ARG A 69 8.43 -6.00 -19.10
C ARG A 69 7.35 -6.52 -18.15
N ASN A 70 7.62 -6.42 -16.86
CA ASN A 70 6.64 -6.70 -15.81
C ASN A 70 5.82 -5.44 -15.52
N ASN A 71 4.50 -5.51 -15.68
CA ASN A 71 3.57 -4.40 -15.44
C ASN A 71 2.82 -4.50 -14.10
N ASP A 72 3.17 -5.47 -13.26
CA ASP A 72 2.56 -5.72 -11.95
C ASP A 72 3.09 -4.70 -10.95
N TYR A 73 2.64 -3.45 -11.05
CA TYR A 73 2.92 -2.45 -10.03
C TYR A 73 1.81 -2.44 -8.98
N PHE A 74 2.16 -2.34 -7.70
CA PHE A 74 1.19 -1.96 -6.67
C PHE A 74 0.78 -0.50 -6.88
N THR A 75 -0.37 -0.30 -7.51
CA THR A 75 -1.00 1.03 -7.63
C THR A 75 -1.88 1.28 -6.41
N THR A 76 -1.94 2.53 -5.98
CA THR A 76 -2.95 2.96 -5.00
C THR A 76 -4.18 3.38 -5.79
N GLU A 77 -5.26 2.61 -5.73
CA GLU A 77 -6.53 3.09 -6.30
C GLU A 77 -6.95 4.37 -5.56
N PRO A 78 -7.17 5.50 -6.27
CA PRO A 78 -7.60 6.74 -5.63
C PRO A 78 -8.99 6.63 -4.95
N GLY A 79 -9.77 5.59 -5.26
CA GLY A 79 -11.15 5.40 -4.78
C GLY A 79 -11.32 4.94 -3.32
N ARG A 80 -10.27 4.43 -2.66
CA ARG A 80 -10.40 3.92 -1.27
C ARG A 80 -10.33 5.02 -0.20
N ARG A 81 -10.37 6.29 -0.61
CA ARG A 81 -10.53 7.46 0.27
C ARG A 81 -11.99 7.89 0.46
N ALA A 82 -12.96 7.16 -0.08
CA ALA A 82 -14.36 7.39 0.28
C ALA A 82 -14.58 6.88 1.71
N ALA A 83 -14.48 7.80 2.68
CA ALA A 83 -15.06 7.57 4.00
C ALA A 83 -16.55 7.20 3.79
N PRO A 84 -17.05 6.12 4.42
CA PRO A 84 -18.45 5.75 4.30
C PRO A 84 -19.31 6.93 4.74
N ARG A 85 -20.22 7.40 3.88
CA ARG A 85 -21.21 8.42 4.24
C ARG A 85 -22.22 7.77 5.18
N VAL A 86 -22.15 8.10 6.45
CA VAL A 86 -23.17 7.70 7.43
C VAL A 86 -24.35 8.65 7.25
N ALA A 87 -25.50 8.10 6.88
CA ALA A 87 -26.77 8.77 7.05
C ALA A 87 -27.28 8.42 8.46
N PHE A 88 -27.64 9.45 9.24
CA PHE A 88 -28.38 9.30 10.49
C PHE A 88 -29.86 9.04 10.19
#